data_AF-A0A7C7FYI8-F1
#
_entry.id   AF-A0A7C7FYI8-F1
#
_cell.length_a   1.000
_cell.length_b   1.000
_cell.length_c   1.000
_cell.angle_alpha   90.00
_cell.angle_beta   90.00
_cell.angle_gamma   90.00
#
_symmetry.space_group_name_H-M   'P 1'
#
loop_
_entity.id
_entity.type
_entity.pdbx_description
1 polymer ?
#
loop_
_entity_poly.entity_id
_entity_poly.type
_entity_poly.pdbx_seq_one_letter_code
_entity_poly.pdbx_strand_id
1 'polypeptide(L)'
;MRSILLPVLVSIATLLGITAYVTFQPSEYPSAVLLFTVVFSFISNFILFLREEPNVSALETGIKKFIIGASVLVFGYVISGLSNYEVGKTTSLLENETVKVGTFFVNVNPDGEFTYYHRIALRYEKGDIVEFSSKYYKALIDHESSIEFAYDVEELWNPIPFPKQKHREAAKVWSSGIAGQEAAYYLLETKITKITEVYGGQKSYNIETSKHPWRGLEWAGWFIMIISAIFVVVKFWTNRK
;
A
#
# COMPACT_ATOMS: atom_id res chain seq x y z
N MET A 1 -25.18 -27.11 -14.97
CA MET A 1 -23.75 -27.25 -14.59
C MET A 1 -22.76 -26.80 -15.67
N ARG A 2 -23.02 -26.95 -16.98
CA ARG A 2 -22.10 -26.49 -18.05
C ARG A 2 -21.78 -24.98 -18.10
N SER A 3 -22.54 -24.10 -17.43
CA SER A 3 -22.34 -22.63 -17.52
C SER A 3 -21.27 -22.06 -16.58
N ILE A 4 -20.84 -22.80 -15.54
CA ILE A 4 -19.87 -22.30 -14.54
C ILE A 4 -18.44 -22.72 -14.89
N LEU A 5 -18.29 -23.81 -15.65
CA LEU A 5 -16.98 -24.38 -16.00
C LEU A 5 -16.09 -23.40 -16.77
N LEU A 6 -16.66 -22.64 -17.72
CA LEU A 6 -15.91 -21.65 -18.48
C LEU A 6 -15.37 -20.50 -17.60
N PRO A 7 -16.18 -19.82 -16.76
CA PRO A 7 -15.65 -18.80 -15.86
C PRO A 7 -14.59 -19.32 -14.89
N VAL A 8 -14.74 -20.54 -14.35
CA VAL A 8 -13.71 -21.15 -13.50
C VAL A 8 -12.41 -21.33 -14.27
N LEU A 9 -12.46 -21.94 -15.46
CA LEU A 9 -11.27 -22.20 -16.27
C LEU A 9 -10.53 -20.92 -16.67
N VAL A 10 -11.26 -19.88 -17.08
CA VAL A 10 -10.63 -18.60 -17.44
C VAL A 10 -10.00 -17.95 -16.21
N SER A 11 -10.65 -18.00 -15.05
CA SER A 11 -10.11 -17.42 -13.81
C SER A 11 -8.85 -18.16 -13.34
N ILE A 12 -8.83 -19.50 -13.44
CA ILE A 12 -7.64 -20.30 -13.16
C ILE A 12 -6.53 -19.94 -14.16
N ALA A 13 -6.83 -19.86 -15.46
CA ALA A 13 -5.85 -19.52 -16.48
C ALA A 13 -5.26 -18.12 -16.28
N THR A 14 -6.09 -17.13 -15.92
CA THR A 14 -5.65 -15.77 -15.60
C THR A 14 -4.75 -15.76 -14.36
N LEU A 15 -5.14 -16.49 -13.30
CA LEU A 15 -4.32 -16.60 -12.09
C LEU A 15 -2.97 -17.26 -12.39
N LEU A 16 -2.97 -18.37 -13.13
CA LEU A 16 -1.75 -19.07 -13.56
C LEU A 16 -0.85 -18.16 -14.40
N GLY A 17 -1.45 -17.42 -15.35
CA GLY A 17 -0.74 -16.43 -16.15
C GLY A 17 -0.06 -15.38 -15.28
N ILE A 18 -0.76 -14.83 -14.28
CA ILE A 18 -0.18 -13.85 -13.36
C ILE A 18 0.92 -14.48 -12.51
N THR A 19 0.72 -15.69 -11.98
CA THR A 19 1.76 -16.40 -11.18
C THR A 19 3.00 -16.77 -11.99
N ALA A 20 2.91 -16.84 -13.32
CA ALA A 20 4.06 -17.05 -14.18
C ALA A 20 4.96 -15.81 -14.29
N TYR A 21 4.40 -14.61 -14.07
CA TYR A 21 5.13 -13.34 -14.11
C TYR A 21 5.37 -12.75 -12.71
N VAL A 22 4.58 -13.14 -11.71
CA VAL A 22 4.61 -12.61 -10.34
C VAL A 22 4.78 -13.76 -9.35
N THR A 23 5.85 -13.74 -8.57
CA THR A 23 6.10 -14.73 -7.52
C THR A 23 5.40 -14.28 -6.23
N PHE A 24 4.29 -14.91 -5.90
CA PHE A 24 3.55 -14.59 -4.68
C PHE A 24 4.27 -15.14 -3.44
N GLN A 25 4.44 -14.30 -2.43
CA GLN A 25 4.84 -14.74 -1.10
C GLN A 25 3.62 -15.29 -0.33
N PRO A 26 3.81 -16.14 0.71
CA PRO A 26 2.70 -16.67 1.49
C PRO A 26 1.78 -15.60 2.10
N SER A 27 2.34 -14.42 2.43
CA SER A 27 1.59 -13.26 2.91
C SER A 27 0.69 -12.61 1.85
N GLU A 28 0.90 -12.92 0.57
CA GLU A 28 0.19 -12.35 -0.59
C GLU A 28 -0.86 -13.30 -1.18
N TYR A 29 -0.97 -14.52 -0.64
CA TYR A 29 -1.98 -15.50 -1.06
C TYR A 29 -3.42 -14.99 -0.93
N PRO A 30 -3.82 -14.21 0.10
CA PRO A 30 -5.15 -13.62 0.15
C PRO A 30 -5.46 -12.73 -1.06
N SER A 31 -4.46 -12.00 -1.57
CA SER A 31 -4.58 -11.13 -2.73
C SER A 31 -4.76 -11.92 -4.02
N ALA A 32 -4.03 -13.04 -4.15
CA ALA A 32 -4.20 -13.98 -5.25
C ALA A 32 -5.60 -14.60 -5.26
N VAL A 33 -6.13 -14.98 -4.08
CA VAL A 33 -7.50 -15.49 -3.92
C VAL A 33 -8.53 -14.42 -4.28
N LEU A 34 -8.36 -13.18 -3.78
CA LEU A 34 -9.27 -12.07 -4.09
C LEU A 34 -9.28 -11.77 -5.58
N LEU A 35 -8.12 -11.71 -6.21
CA LEU A 35 -7.99 -11.51 -7.65
C LEU A 35 -8.71 -12.62 -8.44
N PHE A 36 -8.52 -13.88 -8.04
CA PHE A 36 -9.28 -15.00 -8.61
C PHE A 36 -10.79 -14.83 -8.46
N THR A 37 -11.27 -14.48 -7.25
CA THR A 37 -12.69 -14.26 -6.97
C THR A 37 -13.28 -13.15 -7.84
N VAL A 38 -12.54 -12.05 -8.03
CA VAL A 38 -12.98 -10.90 -8.82
C VAL A 38 -13.06 -11.25 -10.31
N VAL A 39 -12.03 -11.90 -10.86
CA VAL A 39 -12.03 -12.36 -12.27
C VAL A 39 -13.16 -13.37 -12.49
N PHE A 40 -13.33 -14.31 -11.57
CA PHE A 40 -14.42 -15.30 -11.63
C PHE A 40 -15.80 -14.66 -11.59
N SER A 41 -16.01 -13.71 -10.67
CA SER A 41 -17.25 -12.95 -10.57
C SER A 41 -17.52 -12.16 -11.85
N PHE A 42 -16.53 -11.43 -12.36
CA PHE A 42 -16.64 -10.65 -13.59
C PHE A 42 -17.05 -11.54 -14.77
N ILE A 43 -16.33 -12.63 -15.03
CA ILE A 43 -16.59 -13.50 -16.18
C ILE A 43 -17.93 -14.22 -16.04
N SER A 44 -18.28 -14.68 -14.83
CA SER A 44 -19.56 -15.35 -14.58
C SER A 44 -20.73 -14.41 -14.86
N ASN A 45 -20.67 -13.18 -14.37
CA ASN A 45 -21.72 -12.19 -14.59
C ASN A 45 -21.75 -11.69 -16.04
N PHE A 46 -20.58 -11.56 -16.69
CA PHE A 46 -20.49 -11.16 -18.09
C PHE A 46 -21.10 -12.22 -19.03
N ILE A 47 -20.84 -13.51 -18.79
CA ILE A 47 -21.45 -14.60 -19.57
C ILE A 47 -22.97 -14.62 -19.37
N LEU A 48 -23.45 -14.41 -18.15
CA LEU A 48 -24.89 -14.33 -17.87
C LEU A 48 -25.53 -13.11 -18.56
N PHE A 49 -24.82 -11.99 -18.64
CA PHE A 49 -25.26 -10.82 -19.38
C PHE A 49 -25.33 -11.07 -20.90
N LEU A 50 -24.33 -11.74 -21.49
CA LEU A 50 -24.36 -12.09 -22.92
C LEU A 50 -25.47 -13.09 -23.29
N ARG A 51 -25.95 -13.86 -22.33
CA ARG A 51 -27.04 -14.85 -22.51
C ARG A 51 -28.40 -14.30 -22.10
N GLU A 52 -28.50 -13.00 -21.85
CA GLU A 52 -29.73 -12.38 -21.35
C GLU A 52 -30.84 -12.47 -22.40
N GLU A 53 -31.98 -13.04 -22.00
CA GLU A 53 -33.17 -13.16 -22.85
C GLU A 53 -33.88 -11.79 -22.97
N PRO A 54 -34.62 -11.54 -24.07
CA PRO A 54 -35.22 -10.22 -24.33
C PRO A 54 -36.28 -9.76 -23.31
N ASN A 55 -36.72 -10.60 -22.37
CA ASN A 55 -37.79 -10.32 -21.41
C ASN A 55 -37.32 -10.20 -19.95
N VAL A 56 -36.05 -9.86 -19.71
CA VAL A 56 -35.53 -9.69 -18.34
C VAL A 56 -35.86 -8.28 -17.80
N SER A 57 -36.19 -8.18 -16.50
CA SER A 57 -36.56 -6.91 -15.88
C SER A 57 -35.39 -5.90 -15.88
N ALA A 58 -35.69 -4.61 -16.05
CA ALA A 58 -34.68 -3.54 -16.05
C ALA A 58 -33.84 -3.50 -14.75
N LEU A 59 -34.44 -3.87 -13.62
CA LEU A 59 -33.77 -3.99 -12.32
C LEU A 59 -32.70 -5.08 -12.35
N GLU A 60 -33.02 -6.26 -12.88
CA GLU A 60 -32.09 -7.40 -12.94
C GLU A 60 -30.91 -7.11 -13.87
N THR A 61 -31.17 -6.52 -15.03
CA THR A 61 -30.11 -6.05 -15.94
C THR A 61 -29.24 -4.97 -15.29
N GLY A 62 -29.85 -4.05 -14.53
CA GLY A 62 -29.14 -3.03 -13.77
C GLY A 62 -28.19 -3.61 -12.72
N ILE A 63 -28.66 -4.59 -11.95
CA ILE A 63 -27.85 -5.29 -10.93
C ILE A 63 -26.66 -6.02 -11.58
N LYS A 64 -26.88 -6.75 -12.69
CA LYS A 64 -25.80 -7.44 -13.41
C LYS A 64 -24.72 -6.47 -13.89
N LYS A 65 -25.12 -5.34 -14.51
CA LYS A 65 -24.20 -4.28 -14.96
C LYS A 65 -23.43 -3.67 -13.79
N PHE A 66 -24.10 -3.44 -12.66
CA PHE A 66 -23.45 -2.94 -11.44
C PHE A 66 -22.40 -3.92 -10.91
N ILE A 67 -22.71 -5.22 -10.83
CA ILE A 67 -21.76 -6.24 -10.36
C ILE A 67 -20.55 -6.34 -11.30
N ILE A 68 -20.76 -6.27 -12.62
CA ILE A 68 -19.67 -6.24 -13.61
C ILE A 68 -18.78 -5.01 -13.38
N GLY A 69 -19.38 -3.81 -13.25
CA GLY A 69 -18.64 -2.57 -12.98
C GLY A 69 -17.87 -2.59 -11.66
N ALA A 70 -18.49 -3.06 -10.58
CA ALA A 70 -17.85 -3.21 -9.28
C ALA A 70 -16.67 -4.19 -9.34
N SER A 71 -16.81 -5.30 -10.08
CA SER A 71 -15.72 -6.27 -10.26
C SER A 71 -14.52 -5.66 -10.99
N VAL A 72 -14.75 -4.82 -12.02
CA VAL A 72 -13.67 -4.10 -12.72
C VAL A 72 -12.96 -3.10 -11.80
N LEU A 73 -13.71 -2.37 -10.96
CA LEU A 73 -13.13 -1.43 -10.01
C LEU A 73 -12.27 -2.14 -8.96
N VAL A 74 -12.76 -3.22 -8.37
CA VAL A 74 -11.99 -4.02 -7.40
C VAL A 74 -10.76 -4.64 -8.07
N PHE A 75 -10.88 -5.14 -9.30
CA PHE A 75 -9.75 -5.66 -10.06
C PHE A 75 -8.67 -4.58 -10.29
N GLY A 76 -9.07 -3.41 -10.78
CA GLY A 76 -8.17 -2.29 -11.00
C GLY A 76 -7.48 -1.84 -9.70
N TYR A 77 -8.20 -1.85 -8.58
CA TYR A 77 -7.63 -1.55 -7.28
C TYR A 77 -6.64 -2.60 -6.81
N VAL A 78 -6.93 -3.90 -6.96
CA VAL A 78 -6.00 -4.99 -6.58
C VAL A 78 -4.75 -4.96 -7.45
N ILE A 79 -4.89 -4.78 -8.78
CA ILE A 79 -3.74 -4.64 -9.68
C ILE A 79 -2.94 -3.38 -9.34
N SER A 80 -3.60 -2.25 -9.07
CA SER A 80 -2.91 -1.03 -8.63
C SER A 80 -2.21 -1.22 -7.30
N GLY A 81 -2.76 -1.99 -6.37
CA GLY A 81 -2.11 -2.34 -5.10
C GLY A 81 -0.89 -3.24 -5.30
N LEU A 82 -0.96 -4.18 -6.24
CA LEU A 82 0.16 -5.02 -6.64
C LEU A 82 1.25 -4.22 -7.38
N SER A 83 0.88 -3.21 -8.18
CA SER A 83 1.84 -2.34 -8.88
C SER A 83 2.41 -1.23 -7.99
N ASN A 84 1.64 -0.78 -6.99
CA ASN A 84 2.08 0.16 -5.95
C ASN A 84 2.81 -0.55 -4.81
N TYR A 85 3.10 -1.84 -4.95
CA TYR A 85 4.24 -2.46 -4.28
C TYR A 85 5.49 -1.82 -4.90
N GLU A 86 5.75 -0.56 -4.55
CA GLU A 86 7.05 0.06 -4.74
C GLU A 86 8.04 -0.85 -4.03
N VAL A 87 8.75 -1.67 -4.82
CA VAL A 87 10.05 -2.22 -4.43
C VAL A 87 10.79 -1.03 -3.84
N GLY A 88 11.12 -1.17 -2.56
CA GLY A 88 11.27 -0.06 -1.64
C GLY A 88 12.14 1.06 -2.17
N LYS A 89 11.82 2.28 -1.75
CA LYS A 89 12.71 3.43 -1.93
C LYS A 89 14.11 3.04 -1.46
N THR A 90 14.98 2.74 -2.42
CA THR A 90 16.32 2.24 -2.16
C THR A 90 17.10 3.36 -1.51
N THR A 91 17.20 3.31 -0.19
CA THR A 91 18.02 4.26 0.53
C THR A 91 19.36 3.58 0.72
N SER A 92 20.34 4.00 -0.08
CA SER A 92 21.73 3.59 0.08
C SER A 92 22.24 4.14 1.40
N LEU A 93 22.52 3.26 2.36
CA LEU A 93 23.17 3.63 3.61
C LEU A 93 24.67 3.54 3.46
N LEU A 94 25.38 4.59 3.85
CA LEU A 94 26.80 4.48 4.14
C LEU A 94 27.02 3.94 5.56
N GLU A 95 28.16 3.30 5.76
CA GLU A 95 28.59 2.78 7.06
C GLU A 95 28.58 3.88 8.14
N ASN A 96 28.05 3.58 9.33
CA ASN A 96 27.81 4.51 10.45
C ASN A 96 26.76 5.61 10.21
N GLU A 97 26.05 5.63 9.08
CA GLU A 97 24.94 6.56 8.89
C GLU A 97 23.65 6.05 9.53
N THR A 98 22.96 6.93 10.24
CA THR A 98 21.65 6.65 10.83
C THR A 98 20.57 7.22 9.94
N VAL A 99 19.74 6.36 9.36
CA VAL A 99 18.71 6.76 8.41
C VAL A 99 17.35 6.30 8.88
N LYS A 100 16.35 7.12 8.58
CA LYS A 100 14.96 6.84 8.91
C LYS A 100 14.38 5.78 7.98
N VAL A 101 13.81 4.73 8.56
CA VAL A 101 13.16 3.60 7.88
C VAL A 101 11.78 3.38 8.51
N GLY A 102 10.74 3.86 7.83
CA GLY A 102 9.37 3.81 8.36
C GLY A 102 9.23 4.56 9.69
N THR A 103 8.92 3.82 10.76
CA THR A 103 8.73 4.32 12.13
C THR A 103 10.01 4.33 12.97
N PHE A 104 11.11 3.80 12.46
CA PHE A 104 12.37 3.63 13.19
C PHE A 104 13.53 4.35 12.49
N PHE A 105 14.63 4.50 13.21
CA PHE A 105 15.93 4.84 12.63
C PHE A 105 16.81 3.59 12.62
N VAL A 106 17.60 3.43 11.57
CA VAL A 106 18.48 2.28 11.36
C VAL A 106 19.90 2.80 11.12
N ASN A 107 20.85 2.23 11.85
CA ASN A 107 22.27 2.42 11.61
C ASN A 107 22.90 1.10 11.15
N VAL A 108 23.86 1.18 10.23
CA VAL A 108 24.66 0.01 9.83
C VAL A 108 26.01 0.09 10.50
N ASN A 109 26.26 -0.87 11.39
CA ASN A 109 27.53 -1.01 12.08
C ASN A 109 28.62 -1.52 11.10
N PRO A 110 29.91 -1.31 11.40
CA PRO A 110 31.03 -1.77 10.57
C PRO A 110 31.08 -3.28 10.28
N ASP A 111 30.54 -4.08 11.19
CA ASP A 111 30.36 -5.53 11.05
C ASP A 111 29.23 -5.91 10.07
N GLY A 112 28.40 -4.94 9.67
CA GLY A 112 27.25 -5.12 8.80
C GLY A 112 25.98 -5.53 9.54
N GLU A 113 25.97 -5.46 10.88
CA GLU A 113 24.76 -5.59 11.68
C GLU A 113 23.97 -4.27 11.68
N PHE A 114 22.65 -4.39 11.82
CA PHE A 114 21.75 -3.25 11.86
C PHE A 114 21.35 -2.98 13.30
N THR A 115 21.60 -1.76 13.78
CA THR A 115 21.07 -1.28 15.05
C THR A 115 19.87 -0.39 14.79
N TYR A 116 18.78 -0.67 15.50
CA TYR A 116 17.51 0.03 15.35
C TYR A 116 17.33 0.99 16.51
N TYR A 117 16.71 2.14 16.26
CA TYR A 117 16.46 3.14 17.28
C TYR A 117 15.01 3.60 17.22
N HIS A 118 14.41 3.81 18.39
CA HIS A 118 13.13 4.48 18.51
C HIS A 118 13.25 5.93 18.02
N ARG A 119 12.18 6.41 17.38
CA ARG A 119 12.07 7.81 16.98
C ARG A 119 11.79 8.67 18.21
N ILE A 120 12.64 9.68 18.44
CA ILE A 120 12.30 10.82 19.30
C ILE A 120 11.79 11.93 18.38
N ALA A 121 10.57 12.40 18.62
CA ALA A 121 9.98 13.48 17.84
C ALA A 121 10.79 14.77 17.98
N LEU A 122 10.95 15.50 16.89
CA LEU A 122 11.61 16.81 16.90
C LEU A 122 10.56 17.87 17.23
N ARG A 123 10.87 18.79 18.13
CA ARG A 123 10.01 19.94 18.40
C ARG A 123 10.28 21.05 17.37
N TYR A 124 9.19 21.58 16.80
CA TYR A 124 9.19 22.78 15.97
C TYR A 124 8.46 23.89 16.68
N GLU A 125 9.05 25.09 16.67
CA GLU A 125 8.46 26.27 17.27
C GLU A 125 7.63 27.03 16.25
N LYS A 126 6.61 27.75 16.73
CA LYS A 126 5.79 28.60 15.87
C LYS A 126 6.66 29.57 15.07
N GLY A 127 6.55 29.46 13.75
CA GLY A 127 7.25 30.31 12.81
C GLY A 127 8.56 29.75 12.28
N ASP A 128 9.02 28.60 12.77
CA ASP A 128 10.09 27.82 12.15
C ASP A 128 9.80 27.58 10.67
N ILE A 129 10.83 27.67 9.83
CA ILE A 129 10.72 27.39 8.41
C ILE A 129 11.44 26.07 8.13
N VAL A 130 10.78 25.17 7.42
CA VAL A 130 11.35 23.90 7.00
C VAL A 130 11.31 23.74 5.49
N GLU A 131 12.31 23.04 4.95
CA GLU A 131 12.31 22.56 3.58
C GLU A 131 11.92 21.09 3.53
N PHE A 132 10.92 20.75 2.71
CA PHE A 132 10.51 19.38 2.43
C PHE A 132 10.15 19.23 0.95
N SER A 133 10.81 18.29 0.26
CA SER A 133 10.60 18.05 -1.18
C SER A 133 10.74 19.32 -2.03
N SER A 134 11.81 20.09 -1.77
CA SER A 134 12.13 21.37 -2.44
C SER A 134 11.04 22.44 -2.32
N LYS A 135 10.14 22.31 -1.34
CA LYS A 135 9.12 23.28 -0.96
C LYS A 135 9.38 23.75 0.46
N TYR A 136 8.93 24.97 0.76
CA TYR A 136 9.15 25.60 2.06
C TYR A 136 7.83 25.74 2.81
N TYR A 137 7.87 25.45 4.11
CA TYR A 137 6.71 25.50 4.99
C TYR A 137 7.05 26.22 6.27
N LYS A 138 6.09 26.94 6.83
CA LYS A 138 6.22 27.63 8.11
C LYS A 138 5.34 26.97 9.16
N ALA A 139 5.90 26.66 10.33
CA ALA A 139 5.15 26.11 11.45
C ALA A 139 4.09 27.12 11.94
N LEU A 140 2.84 26.68 12.06
CA LEU A 140 1.71 27.50 12.50
C LEU A 140 1.66 27.67 14.02
N ILE A 141 2.03 26.60 14.74
CA ILE A 141 2.04 26.49 16.19
C ILE A 141 3.27 25.70 16.65
N ASP A 142 3.57 25.78 17.94
CA ASP A 142 4.51 24.87 18.57
C ASP A 142 3.96 23.45 18.50
N HIS A 143 4.72 22.52 17.94
CA HIS A 143 4.30 21.12 17.82
C HIS A 143 5.49 20.19 17.79
N GLU A 144 5.23 18.92 18.09
CA GLU A 144 6.16 17.84 17.81
C GLU A 144 5.93 17.34 16.39
N SER A 145 6.99 16.93 15.72
CA SER A 145 6.88 16.31 14.41
C SER A 145 6.04 15.05 14.46
N SER A 146 5.37 14.72 13.37
CA SER A 146 4.79 13.39 13.15
C SER A 146 5.77 12.44 12.49
N ILE A 147 5.30 11.19 12.33
CA ILE A 147 6.02 10.14 11.63
C ILE A 147 6.20 10.50 10.16
N GLU A 148 5.23 11.11 9.49
CA GLU A 148 5.31 11.49 8.08
C GLU A 148 4.83 12.92 7.88
N PHE A 149 5.56 13.72 7.10
CA PHE A 149 5.22 15.14 6.89
C PHE A 149 3.78 15.34 6.40
N ALA A 150 3.26 14.40 5.61
CA ALA A 150 1.89 14.41 5.08
C ALA A 150 0.80 14.40 6.17
N TYR A 151 1.08 13.89 7.38
CA TYR A 151 0.12 13.91 8.48
C TYR A 151 -0.02 15.29 9.11
N ASP A 152 1.07 16.07 9.13
CA ASP A 152 1.06 17.40 9.76
C ASP A 152 0.80 18.52 8.75
N VAL A 153 1.03 18.27 7.46
CA VAL A 153 1.14 19.34 6.45
C VAL A 153 -0.11 20.21 6.36
N GLU A 154 -1.29 19.63 6.57
CA GLU A 154 -2.56 20.34 6.46
C GLU A 154 -2.91 21.15 7.72
N GLU A 155 -2.48 20.69 8.89
CA GLU A 155 -2.89 21.25 10.18
C GLU A 155 -1.82 22.13 10.83
N LEU A 156 -0.54 21.77 10.69
CA LEU A 156 0.57 22.35 11.46
C LEU A 156 1.49 23.22 10.59
N TRP A 157 1.39 23.13 9.27
CA TRP A 157 2.29 23.76 8.33
C TRP A 157 1.58 24.69 7.34
N ASN A 158 2.13 25.89 7.16
CA ASN A 158 1.66 26.82 6.13
C ASN A 158 2.65 26.86 4.96
N PRO A 159 2.25 26.50 3.72
CA PRO A 159 3.14 26.54 2.57
C PRO A 159 3.58 27.98 2.23
N ILE A 160 4.85 28.13 1.85
CA ILE A 160 5.42 29.40 1.36
C ILE A 160 5.64 29.26 -0.16
N PRO A 161 4.66 29.62 -1.01
CA PRO A 161 4.73 29.35 -2.45
C PRO A 161 5.86 30.10 -3.16
N PHE A 162 6.25 31.27 -2.65
CA PHE A 162 7.34 32.10 -3.20
C PHE A 162 8.32 32.50 -2.09
N PRO A 163 9.25 31.61 -1.68
CA PRO A 163 10.17 31.87 -0.59
C PRO A 163 11.15 32.98 -0.96
N LYS A 164 11.21 34.04 -0.16
CA LYS A 164 12.25 35.07 -0.25
C LYS A 164 13.58 34.47 0.21
N GLN A 165 14.69 35.10 -0.15
CA GLN A 165 16.04 34.66 0.26
C GLN A 165 16.16 34.41 1.76
N LYS A 166 15.66 35.34 2.58
CA LYS A 166 15.60 35.19 4.05
C LYS A 166 14.87 33.94 4.55
N HIS A 167 13.89 33.43 3.79
CA HIS A 167 13.17 32.21 4.16
C HIS A 167 13.99 30.97 3.85
N ARG A 168 14.72 30.98 2.73
CA ARG A 168 15.62 29.88 2.35
C ARG A 168 16.81 29.78 3.30
N GLU A 169 17.37 30.93 3.68
CA GLU A 169 18.49 31.00 4.64
C GLU A 169 18.08 30.56 6.06
N ALA A 170 16.82 30.82 6.44
CA ALA A 170 16.27 30.39 7.73
C ALA A 170 15.70 28.96 7.71
N ALA A 171 15.59 28.32 6.55
CA ALA A 171 14.96 27.01 6.43
C ALA A 171 15.91 25.89 6.89
N LYS A 172 15.42 25.03 7.77
CA LYS A 172 16.05 23.75 8.11
C LYS A 172 15.40 22.62 7.29
N VAL A 173 16.14 21.57 6.94
CA VAL A 173 15.54 20.40 6.31
C VAL A 173 14.54 19.77 7.29
N TRP A 174 13.32 19.49 6.85
CA TRP A 174 12.34 18.84 7.72
C TRP A 174 12.82 17.43 8.07
N SER A 175 12.78 17.10 9.35
CA SER A 175 12.95 15.76 9.87
C SER A 175 11.75 15.34 10.71
N SER A 176 11.37 14.07 10.61
CA SER A 176 10.41 13.47 11.53
C SER A 176 10.99 13.24 12.91
N GLY A 177 12.28 13.44 13.18
CA GLY A 177 12.84 13.19 14.50
C GLY A 177 14.33 12.90 14.50
N ILE A 178 14.80 12.41 15.63
CA ILE A 178 16.16 11.89 15.82
C ILE A 178 16.11 10.46 16.35
N ALA A 179 17.19 9.73 16.15
CA ALA A 179 17.37 8.41 16.75
C ALA A 179 17.46 8.54 18.28
N GLY A 180 16.66 7.74 18.98
CA GLY A 180 16.59 7.68 20.43
C GLY A 180 17.27 6.45 21.00
N GLN A 181 16.60 5.76 21.92
CA GLN A 181 17.09 4.52 22.50
C GLN A 181 17.03 3.37 21.49
N GLU A 182 17.96 2.43 21.63
CA GLU A 182 17.99 1.22 20.82
C GLU A 182 16.67 0.44 20.94
N ALA A 183 16.08 0.13 19.80
CA ALA A 183 14.84 -0.63 19.69
C ALA A 183 15.16 -2.11 19.48
N ALA A 184 14.45 -2.98 20.18
CA ALA A 184 14.64 -4.41 20.00
C ALA A 184 14.10 -4.89 18.64
N TYR A 185 14.88 -5.72 17.95
CA TYR A 185 14.65 -6.20 16.57
C TYR A 185 13.26 -6.84 16.32
N TYR A 186 12.61 -7.41 17.33
CA TYR A 186 11.34 -8.12 17.18
C TYR A 186 10.11 -7.22 16.90
N LEU A 187 10.27 -5.90 16.89
CA LEU A 187 9.18 -4.94 16.66
C LEU A 187 9.07 -4.48 15.20
N LEU A 188 9.88 -5.02 14.30
CA LEU A 188 10.01 -4.54 12.92
C LEU A 188 9.11 -5.33 11.97
N GLU A 189 8.12 -4.65 11.39
CA GLU A 189 7.36 -5.15 10.22
C GLU A 189 8.15 -5.00 8.90
N THR A 190 9.36 -4.42 8.96
CA THR A 190 10.19 -4.06 7.81
C THR A 190 11.30 -5.09 7.58
N LYS A 191 11.31 -5.74 6.41
CA LYS A 191 12.37 -6.67 6.02
C LYS A 191 13.48 -5.94 5.26
N ILE A 192 14.66 -5.78 5.87
CA ILE A 192 15.84 -5.20 5.20
C ILE A 192 16.54 -6.28 4.35
N THR A 193 16.53 -6.13 3.03
CA THR A 193 17.26 -7.01 2.11
C THR A 193 18.67 -6.45 1.85
N LYS A 194 19.71 -7.08 2.40
CA LYS A 194 21.11 -6.68 2.19
C LYS A 194 21.52 -6.83 0.72
N ILE A 195 21.79 -5.71 0.05
CA ILE A 195 22.53 -5.67 -1.22
C ILE A 195 23.78 -4.84 -0.97
N THR A 196 24.96 -5.40 -1.24
CA THR A 196 26.25 -4.72 -1.04
C THR A 196 26.77 -4.25 -2.39
N GLU A 197 26.75 -2.95 -2.62
CA GLU A 197 27.54 -2.33 -3.71
C GLU A 197 28.72 -1.58 -3.08
N VAL A 198 29.92 -1.86 -3.57
CA VAL A 198 31.15 -1.19 -3.13
C VAL A 198 31.48 -0.10 -4.14
N TYR A 199 31.09 1.13 -3.87
CA TYR A 199 31.55 2.29 -4.63
C TYR A 199 32.68 2.97 -3.85
N GLY A 200 33.87 3.06 -4.45
CA GLY A 200 34.99 3.82 -3.88
C GLY A 200 35.54 3.31 -2.55
N GLY A 201 35.31 2.05 -2.18
CA GLY A 201 35.77 1.47 -0.91
C GLY A 201 34.80 1.61 0.26
N GLN A 202 33.65 2.26 0.06
CA GLN A 202 32.54 2.27 1.03
C GLN A 202 31.49 1.21 0.66
N LYS A 203 31.00 0.49 1.67
CA LYS A 203 29.87 -0.44 1.51
C LYS A 203 28.57 0.36 1.51
N SER A 204 27.80 0.28 0.43
CA SER A 204 26.42 0.77 0.37
C SER A 204 25.47 -0.39 0.67
N TYR A 205 24.45 -0.11 1.50
CA TYR A 205 23.38 -1.07 1.84
C TYR A 205 22.05 -0.57 1.31
N ASN A 206 21.35 -1.38 0.52
CA ASN A 206 19.99 -1.09 0.10
C ASN A 206 18.99 -1.54 1.15
N ILE A 207 18.05 -0.66 1.52
CA ILE A 207 16.92 -1.02 2.38
C ILE A 207 15.63 -1.04 1.56
N GLU A 208 14.97 -2.19 1.55
CA GLU A 208 13.61 -2.33 1.06
C GLU A 208 12.66 -2.19 2.26
N THR A 209 11.68 -1.30 2.15
CA THR A 209 10.63 -1.17 3.16
C THR A 209 9.32 -1.70 2.61
N SER A 210 8.90 -2.90 3.02
CA SER A 210 7.56 -3.39 2.75
C SER A 210 6.57 -2.72 3.69
N LYS A 211 5.82 -1.72 3.22
CA LYS A 211 4.57 -1.31 3.89
C LYS A 211 3.56 -2.45 3.66
N HIS A 212 2.97 -3.01 4.71
CA HIS A 212 1.85 -3.96 4.59
C HIS A 212 0.52 -3.18 4.62
N PRO A 213 -0.10 -2.81 3.48
CA PRO A 213 -1.37 -2.06 3.44
C PRO A 213 -2.62 -2.87 3.85
N TRP A 214 -2.46 -4.11 4.32
CA TRP A 214 -3.51 -5.14 4.16
C TRP A 214 -4.56 -5.22 5.27
N ARG A 215 -4.38 -4.53 6.41
CA ARG A 215 -5.36 -4.60 7.51
C ARG A 215 -6.75 -4.06 7.18
N GLY A 216 -6.88 -3.11 6.26
CA GLY A 216 -8.20 -2.62 5.82
C GLY A 216 -8.89 -3.54 4.79
N LEU A 217 -8.11 -4.27 3.99
CA LEU A 217 -8.61 -5.06 2.86
C LEU A 217 -9.12 -6.45 3.24
N GLU A 218 -8.58 -7.06 4.29
CA GLU A 218 -9.11 -8.33 4.80
C GLU A 218 -10.59 -8.18 5.13
N TRP A 219 -10.98 -7.10 5.82
CA TRP A 219 -12.38 -6.83 6.17
C TRP A 219 -13.27 -6.60 4.94
N ALA A 220 -12.80 -5.86 3.94
CA ALA A 220 -13.56 -5.61 2.71
C ALA A 220 -13.75 -6.89 1.87
N GLY A 221 -12.71 -7.74 1.78
CA GLY A 221 -12.78 -9.04 1.10
C GLY A 221 -13.76 -10.00 1.78
N TRP A 222 -13.70 -10.10 3.12
CA TRP A 222 -14.67 -10.88 3.90
C TRP A 222 -16.10 -10.35 3.72
N PHE A 223 -16.29 -9.04 3.70
CA PHE A 223 -17.61 -8.42 3.54
C PHE A 223 -18.24 -8.73 2.18
N ILE A 224 -17.45 -8.63 1.09
CA ILE A 224 -17.92 -8.95 -0.28
C ILE A 224 -18.24 -10.46 -0.40
N MET A 225 -17.43 -11.33 0.18
CA MET A 225 -17.70 -12.78 0.17
C MET A 225 -18.98 -13.13 0.93
N ILE A 226 -19.22 -12.51 2.10
CA ILE A 226 -20.43 -12.74 2.90
C ILE A 226 -21.67 -12.28 2.13
N ILE A 227 -21.64 -11.08 1.53
CA ILE A 227 -22.77 -10.58 0.72
C ILE A 227 -23.05 -11.50 -0.47
N SER A 228 -22.01 -11.94 -1.16
CA SER A 228 -22.13 -12.84 -2.31
C SER A 228 -22.72 -14.20 -1.91
N ALA A 229 -22.29 -14.76 -0.77
CA ALA A 229 -22.82 -16.02 -0.24
C ALA A 229 -24.30 -15.89 0.15
N ILE A 230 -24.69 -14.80 0.82
CA ILE A 230 -26.09 -14.52 1.17
C ILE A 230 -26.95 -14.45 -0.09
N PHE A 231 -26.47 -13.78 -1.15
CA PHE A 231 -27.22 -13.60 -2.38
C PHE A 231 -27.46 -14.94 -3.11
N VAL A 232 -26.46 -15.83 -3.13
CA VAL A 232 -26.58 -17.18 -3.69
C VAL A 232 -27.59 -18.02 -2.91
N VAL A 233 -27.54 -17.97 -1.57
CA VAL A 233 -28.46 -18.70 -0.69
C VAL A 233 -29.90 -18.22 -0.88
N VAL A 234 -30.13 -16.90 -0.90
CA VAL A 234 -31.46 -16.31 -1.10
C VAL A 234 -32.04 -16.71 -2.45
N LYS A 235 -31.26 -16.59 -3.55
CA LYS A 235 -31.71 -16.97 -4.90
C LYS A 235 -32.03 -18.46 -5.03
N PHE A 236 -31.25 -19.31 -4.35
CA PHE A 236 -31.51 -20.75 -4.32
C PHE A 236 -32.79 -21.10 -3.54
N TRP A 237 -33.11 -20.35 -2.49
CA TRP A 237 -34.31 -20.55 -1.68
C TRP A 237 -35.59 -20.05 -2.38
N THR A 238 -35.51 -18.92 -3.09
CA THR A 238 -36.67 -18.37 -3.81
C THR A 238 -37.08 -19.20 -5.04
N ASN A 239 -36.14 -19.90 -5.68
CA ASN A 239 -36.42 -20.75 -6.85
C ASN A 239 -36.91 -22.17 -6.50
N ARG A 240 -37.09 -22.49 -5.21
CA ARG A 240 -37.66 -23.78 -4.75
C ARG A 240 -39.15 -23.71 -4.41
N LYS A 241 -39.79 -22.56 -4.59
CA LYS A 241 -41.25 -22.39 -4.55
C LYS A 241 -41.78 -22.20 -5.95
#